data_AF-Q2EZ36-F1
#
_entry.id   AF-Q2EZ36-F1
#
_cell.length_a   1.000
_cell.length_b   1.000
_cell.length_c   1.000
_cell.angle_alpha   90.00
_cell.angle_beta   90.00
_cell.angle_gamma   90.00
#
_symmetry.space_group_name_H-M   'P 1'
#
loop_
_entity.id
_entity.type
_entity.pdbx_description
1 polymer ?
#
loop_
_entity_poly.entity_id
_entity_poly.type
_entity_poly.pdbx_seq_one_letter_code
_entity_poly.pdbx_strand_id
1 'polypeptide(L)'
;KVPTGEIKGHYLNATAGTCEDMMKRAVFARELGVPIVMHDYLTGGFTANTSLAHYCRDNGLLLHIHRAMHAVIDRQKNHGMHPRVLAKALRMSGGDHIHSGTVVGKLEGE
;
A
#
# COMPACT_ATOMS: atom_id res chain seq x y z
N LYS A 1 3.10 -11.61 -23.19
CA LYS A 1 4.46 -11.35 -22.63
C LYS A 1 4.98 -10.06 -23.25
N VAL A 2 5.51 -9.13 -22.45
CA VAL A 2 6.05 -7.86 -22.95
C VAL A 2 7.37 -8.13 -23.70
N PRO A 3 7.66 -7.50 -24.85
CA PRO A 3 8.78 -7.87 -25.74
C PRO A 3 10.21 -7.63 -25.20
N THR A 4 10.36 -7.16 -23.96
CA THR A 4 11.63 -6.62 -23.44
C THR A 4 12.57 -7.65 -22.80
N GLY A 5 12.12 -8.87 -22.52
CA GLY A 5 12.90 -9.87 -21.76
C GLY A 5 12.99 -9.62 -20.25
N GLU A 6 12.62 -8.42 -19.78
CA GLU A 6 12.53 -8.05 -18.36
C GLU A 6 11.16 -8.35 -17.72
N ILE A 7 11.15 -8.62 -16.41
CA ILE A 7 9.92 -8.71 -15.61
C ILE A 7 9.28 -7.32 -15.53
N LYS A 8 7.99 -7.23 -15.87
CA LYS A 8 7.18 -6.02 -15.75
C LYS A 8 6.02 -6.27 -14.80
N GLY A 9 5.63 -5.23 -14.06
CA GLY A 9 4.49 -5.27 -13.15
C GLY A 9 3.71 -3.96 -13.21
N HIS A 10 2.45 -4.03 -12.82
CA HIS A 10 1.59 -2.86 -12.61
C HIS A 10 0.86 -3.06 -11.30
N TYR A 11 0.84 -2.03 -10.45
CA TYR A 11 0.31 -2.16 -9.10
C TYR A 11 -1.21 -2.08 -9.17
N LEU A 12 -1.87 -3.23 -9.31
CA LEU A 12 -3.34 -3.27 -9.36
C LEU A 12 -3.91 -2.89 -8.00
N ASN A 13 -4.78 -1.86 -7.95
CA ASN A 13 -5.26 -1.33 -6.68
C ASN A 13 -6.39 -2.18 -6.08
N ALA A 14 -6.10 -2.80 -4.94
CA ALA A 14 -7.05 -3.61 -4.18
C ALA A 14 -7.94 -2.78 -3.24
N THR A 15 -7.65 -1.49 -3.01
CA THR A 15 -8.48 -0.61 -2.16
C THR A 15 -9.94 -0.62 -2.61
N ALA A 16 -10.85 -0.96 -1.69
CA ALA A 16 -12.28 -1.06 -1.94
C ALA A 16 -13.07 -0.56 -0.72
N GLY A 17 -14.39 -0.39 -0.88
CA GLY A 17 -15.29 0.06 0.20
C GLY A 17 -15.64 -1.02 1.22
N THR A 18 -15.38 -2.30 0.90
CA THR A 18 -15.61 -3.46 1.77
C THR A 18 -14.40 -4.40 1.71
N CYS A 19 -14.19 -5.19 2.76
CA CYS A 19 -13.11 -6.18 2.78
C CYS A 19 -13.34 -7.28 1.74
N GLU A 20 -14.58 -7.67 1.52
CA GLU A 20 -14.95 -8.69 0.54
C GLU A 20 -14.56 -8.25 -0.88
N ASP A 21 -14.83 -7.00 -1.25
CA ASP A 21 -14.46 -6.48 -2.57
C ASP A 21 -12.94 -6.25 -2.70
N MET A 22 -12.27 -5.87 -1.61
CA MET A 22 -10.81 -5.82 -1.57
C MET A 22 -10.20 -7.19 -1.86
N MET A 23 -10.70 -8.23 -1.19
CA MET A 23 -10.24 -9.60 -1.38
C MET A 23 -10.56 -10.13 -2.77
N LYS A 24 -11.75 -9.87 -3.32
CA LYS A 24 -12.09 -10.23 -4.72
C LYS A 24 -11.08 -9.67 -5.72
N ARG A 25 -10.65 -8.42 -5.54
CA ARG A 25 -9.64 -7.80 -6.41
C ARG A 25 -8.26 -8.45 -6.25
N ALA A 26 -7.84 -8.74 -5.02
CA ALA A 26 -6.57 -9.41 -4.74
C ALA A 26 -6.53 -10.85 -5.30
N VAL A 27 -7.64 -11.59 -5.19
CA VAL A 27 -7.82 -12.91 -5.79
C VAL A 27 -7.71 -12.83 -7.30
N PHE A 28 -8.43 -11.89 -7.93
CA PHE A 28 -8.36 -11.72 -9.37
C PHE A 28 -6.94 -11.33 -9.84
N ALA A 29 -6.23 -10.47 -9.12
CA ALA A 29 -4.84 -10.14 -9.42
C ALA A 29 -3.92 -11.38 -9.36
N ARG A 30 -4.12 -12.23 -8.35
CA ARG A 30 -3.41 -13.52 -8.21
C ARG A 30 -3.71 -14.45 -9.39
N GLU A 31 -4.97 -14.56 -9.81
CA GLU A 31 -5.38 -15.38 -10.97
C GLU A 31 -4.78 -14.89 -12.28
N LEU A 32 -4.62 -13.57 -12.45
CA LEU A 32 -3.91 -12.98 -13.59
C LEU A 32 -2.39 -13.25 -13.57
N GLY A 33 -1.85 -13.75 -12.46
CA GLY A 33 -0.42 -14.00 -12.29
C GLY A 33 0.43 -12.73 -12.28
N VAL A 34 -0.14 -11.58 -11.88
CA VAL A 34 0.65 -10.35 -11.72
C VAL A 34 1.53 -10.44 -10.47
N PRO A 35 2.71 -9.80 -10.45
CA PRO A 35 3.63 -9.95 -9.32
C PRO A 35 3.30 -9.05 -8.13
N ILE A 36 2.42 -8.05 -8.29
CA ILE A 36 2.26 -6.95 -7.32
C ILE A 36 0.86 -6.34 -7.36
N VAL A 37 0.36 -5.97 -6.18
CA VAL A 37 -0.85 -5.17 -5.97
C VAL A 37 -0.54 -3.94 -5.12
N MET A 38 -1.51 -3.03 -4.97
CA MET A 38 -1.40 -1.90 -4.04
C MET A 38 -2.62 -1.71 -3.15
N HIS A 39 -2.41 -1.04 -2.01
CA HIS A 39 -3.47 -0.65 -1.08
C HIS A 39 -3.21 0.72 -0.44
N ASP A 40 -4.29 1.48 -0.22
CA ASP A 40 -4.29 2.75 0.49
C ASP A 40 -4.59 2.50 1.98
N TYR A 41 -3.57 2.15 2.76
CA TYR A 41 -3.77 1.57 4.09
C TYR A 41 -4.48 2.47 5.11
N LEU A 42 -4.37 3.80 5.01
CA LEU A 42 -5.06 4.72 5.92
C LEU A 42 -6.54 4.87 5.57
N THR A 43 -6.85 5.03 4.29
CA THR A 43 -8.24 5.17 3.83
C THR A 43 -8.99 3.85 3.82
N GLY A 44 -8.29 2.73 3.62
CA GLY A 44 -8.82 1.37 3.79
C GLY A 44 -8.83 0.90 5.26
N GLY A 45 -7.93 1.44 6.08
CA GLY A 45 -7.79 1.14 7.50
C GLY A 45 -6.83 -0.01 7.81
N PHE A 46 -6.23 0.04 9.00
CA PHE A 46 -5.24 -0.96 9.45
C PHE A 46 -5.77 -2.39 9.50
N THR A 47 -7.06 -2.58 9.83
CA THR A 47 -7.69 -3.90 9.85
C THR A 47 -7.68 -4.54 8.47
N ALA A 48 -8.13 -3.80 7.44
CA ALA A 48 -8.14 -4.27 6.06
C ALA A 48 -6.71 -4.50 5.55
N ASN A 49 -5.79 -3.57 5.83
CA ASN A 49 -4.39 -3.69 5.42
C ASN A 49 -3.72 -4.95 5.99
N THR A 50 -3.95 -5.24 7.27
CA THR A 50 -3.36 -6.43 7.91
C THR A 50 -3.90 -7.70 7.27
N SER A 51 -5.22 -7.80 7.06
CA SER A 51 -5.81 -8.94 6.33
C SER A 51 -5.22 -9.12 4.93
N LEU A 52 -5.05 -8.02 4.18
CA LEU A 52 -4.47 -8.06 2.84
C LEU A 52 -2.99 -8.45 2.86
N ALA A 53 -2.21 -7.96 3.82
CA ALA A 53 -0.80 -8.30 3.96
C ALA A 53 -0.59 -9.80 4.23
N HIS A 54 -1.42 -10.39 5.09
CA HIS A 54 -1.41 -11.84 5.32
C HIS A 54 -1.78 -12.61 4.04
N TYR A 55 -2.82 -12.19 3.33
CA TYR A 55 -3.19 -12.82 2.05
C TYR A 55 -2.06 -12.73 1.02
N CYS A 56 -1.41 -11.57 0.89
CA CYS A 56 -0.28 -11.36 -0.02
C CYS A 56 0.89 -12.28 0.31
N ARG A 57 1.20 -12.47 1.60
CA ARG A 57 2.22 -13.41 2.07
C ARG A 57 1.93 -14.84 1.63
N ASP A 58 0.69 -15.29 1.82
CA ASP A 58 0.28 -16.67 1.52
C ASP A 58 0.17 -16.94 0.00
N ASN A 59 0.03 -15.89 -0.80
CA ASN A 59 -0.20 -15.99 -2.25
C ASN A 59 0.95 -15.48 -3.12
N GLY A 60 2.09 -15.10 -2.52
CA GLY A 60 3.26 -14.63 -3.25
C GLY A 60 3.04 -13.33 -4.04
N LEU A 61 2.15 -12.46 -3.55
CA LEU A 61 1.93 -11.12 -4.12
C LEU A 61 2.77 -10.09 -3.36
N LEU A 62 3.53 -9.27 -4.08
CA LEU A 62 4.10 -8.06 -3.49
C LEU A 62 2.98 -7.06 -3.18
N LEU A 63 3.11 -6.34 -2.07
CA LEU A 63 2.13 -5.37 -1.58
C LEU A 63 2.75 -3.97 -1.49
N HIS A 64 2.45 -3.12 -2.46
CA HIS A 64 2.80 -1.69 -2.43
C HIS A 64 1.79 -0.89 -1.62
N ILE A 65 2.27 -0.08 -0.67
CA ILE A 65 1.39 0.73 0.17
C ILE A 65 1.44 2.20 -0.24
N HIS A 66 0.28 2.72 -0.56
CA HIS A 66 0.06 4.15 -0.75
C HIS A 66 -0.48 4.77 0.55
N ARG A 67 0.01 5.96 0.89
CA ARG A 67 -0.29 6.64 2.16
C ARG A 67 -1.35 7.74 2.00
N ALA A 68 -2.32 7.56 1.12
CA ALA A 68 -3.41 8.54 0.93
C ALA A 68 -3.98 8.98 2.29
N MET A 69 -4.33 10.26 2.43
CA MET A 69 -4.81 10.89 3.67
C MET A 69 -3.75 11.15 4.76
N HIS A 70 -2.49 10.69 4.64
CA HIS A 70 -1.48 10.87 5.70
C HIS A 70 -1.28 12.33 6.15
N ALA A 71 -1.23 13.27 5.20
CA ALA A 71 -0.99 14.69 5.47
C ALA A 71 -2.11 15.39 6.25
N VAL A 72 -3.30 14.76 6.37
CA VAL A 72 -4.36 15.22 7.28
C VAL A 72 -3.92 15.03 8.74
N ILE A 73 -3.06 14.04 9.00
CA ILE A 73 -2.68 13.59 10.33
C ILE A 73 -1.25 14.03 10.67
N ASP A 74 -0.35 14.11 9.69
CA ASP A 74 1.09 14.11 9.94
C ASP A 74 1.83 15.39 9.53
N ARG A 75 1.09 16.41 9.07
CA ARG A 75 1.67 17.63 8.51
C ARG A 75 1.94 18.73 9.53
N GLN A 76 1.06 18.94 10.51
CA GLN A 76 1.18 20.06 11.43
C GLN A 76 2.14 19.72 12.57
N LYS A 77 3.13 20.59 12.82
CA LYS A 77 4.16 20.36 13.85
C LYS A 77 3.58 20.33 15.28
N ASN A 78 2.44 21.00 15.50
CA ASN A 78 1.82 21.17 16.82
C ASN A 78 0.66 20.21 17.13
N HIS A 79 0.16 19.45 16.15
CA HIS A 79 -0.96 18.52 16.36
C HIS A 79 -0.96 17.40 15.32
N GLY A 80 -1.29 16.17 15.77
CA GLY A 80 -1.38 14.99 14.93
C GLY A 80 -0.36 13.92 15.28
N MET A 81 0.04 13.11 14.29
CA MET A 81 1.03 12.04 14.47
C MET A 81 2.13 12.15 13.42
N HIS A 82 3.37 12.31 13.85
CA HIS A 82 4.50 12.42 12.93
C HIS A 82 4.61 11.20 11.99
N PRO A 83 4.97 11.37 10.69
CA PRO A 83 4.99 10.28 9.70
C PRO A 83 5.81 9.05 10.12
N ARG A 84 6.86 9.25 10.93
CA ARG A 84 7.69 8.16 11.49
C ARG A 84 6.90 7.12 12.29
N VAL A 85 5.82 7.54 12.96
CA VAL A 85 4.95 6.64 13.74
C VAL A 85 4.12 5.80 12.77
N LEU A 86 3.51 6.46 11.77
CA LEU A 86 2.74 5.81 10.72
C LEU A 86 3.58 4.79 9.92
N ALA A 87 4.82 5.13 9.60
CA ALA A 87 5.74 4.21 8.92
C ALA A 87 6.07 2.96 9.76
N LYS A 88 6.27 3.11 11.08
CA LYS A 88 6.48 1.97 11.98
C LYS A 88 5.21 1.11 12.11
N ALA A 89 4.05 1.75 12.28
CA ALA A 89 2.77 1.07 12.34
C ALA A 89 2.50 0.25 11.08
N LEU A 90 2.75 0.83 9.90
CA LEU A 90 2.64 0.10 8.63
C LEU A 90 3.63 -1.06 8.54
N ARG A 91 4.90 -0.85 8.93
CA ARG A 91 5.91 -1.91 8.91
C ARG A 91 5.49 -3.12 9.77
N MET A 92 4.75 -2.89 10.85
CA MET A 92 4.17 -3.96 11.68
C MET A 92 2.91 -4.58 11.06
N SER A 93 2.00 -3.77 10.50
CA SER A 93 0.77 -4.24 9.85
C SER A 93 1.04 -5.05 8.57
N GLY A 94 2.10 -4.70 7.84
CA GLY A 94 2.56 -5.39 6.64
C GLY A 94 2.45 -4.52 5.37
N GLY A 95 3.49 -4.59 4.56
CA GLY A 95 3.66 -3.90 3.28
C GLY A 95 5.11 -3.98 2.83
N ASP A 96 5.35 -4.20 1.54
CA ASP A 96 6.71 -4.34 1.00
C ASP A 96 7.32 -2.99 0.63
N HIS A 97 6.46 -2.04 0.20
CA HIS A 97 6.84 -0.67 -0.10
C HIS A 97 5.90 0.33 0.59
N ILE A 98 6.40 1.51 0.91
CA ILE A 98 5.61 2.67 1.35
C ILE A 98 6.14 3.94 0.69
N HIS A 99 5.26 4.83 0.25
CA HIS A 99 5.67 6.18 -0.12
C HIS A 99 6.26 6.92 1.10
N SER A 100 7.51 7.37 0.99
CA SER A 100 8.24 8.07 2.06
C SER A 100 8.38 9.58 1.85
N GLY A 101 8.08 10.10 0.66
CA GLY A 101 8.40 11.47 0.26
C GLY A 101 9.73 11.54 -0.47
N THR A 102 10.00 12.64 -1.16
CA THR A 102 11.17 12.77 -2.04
C THR A 102 12.14 13.87 -1.63
N VAL A 103 11.81 14.67 -0.62
CA VAL A 103 12.53 15.90 -0.19
C VAL A 103 12.49 17.00 -1.27
N VAL A 104 12.84 16.71 -2.51
CA VAL A 104 12.96 17.65 -3.63
C VAL A 104 11.72 17.75 -4.52
N GLY A 105 10.65 17.03 -4.18
CA GLY A 105 9.46 16.93 -5.03
C GLY A 105 8.40 17.98 -4.71
N LYS A 106 7.22 17.82 -5.32
CA LYS A 106 6.07 18.71 -5.11
C LYS A 106 5.45 18.63 -3.70
N LEU A 107 5.66 17.50 -3.00
CA LEU A 107 5.10 17.27 -1.67
C LEU A 107 6.18 17.54 -0.62
N GLU A 108 5.77 18.10 0.50
CA GLU A 108 6.62 18.44 1.65
C GLU A 108 7.44 17.23 2.15
N GLY A 109 8.69 17.47 2.51
CA GLY A 109 9.60 16.49 3.11
C GLY A 109 10.85 17.18 3.64
N GLU A 110 11.04 17.13 4.97
CA GLU A 110 12.22 17.59 5.71
C GLU A 110 12.95 16.39 6.34
#